data_AF-A0A3B0X3P6-F1
#
_entry.id   AF-A0A3B0X3P6-F1
#
_cell.length_a   1.000
_cell.length_b   1.000
_cell.length_c   1.000
_cell.angle_alpha   90.00
_cell.angle_beta   90.00
_cell.angle_gamma   90.00
#
_symmetry.space_group_name_H-M   'P 1'
#
loop_
_entity.id
_entity.type
_entity.pdbx_description
1 polymer ?
#
loop_
_entity_poly.entity_id
_entity_poly.type
_entity_poly.pdbx_seq_one_letter_code
_entity_poly.pdbx_strand_id
1 'polypeptide(L)' 'SGMRPSFSSAAPPKEGEYWFDYMAQQCQAALGKVQLGQFGADMQVSLLNDGPVTFWLQA' A
#
# COMPACT_ATOMS: atom_id res chain seq x y z
N SER A 1 22.50 -12.07 12.03
CA SER A 1 21.06 -12.09 12.36
C SER A 1 20.81 -10.98 13.37
N GLY A 2 20.02 -9.98 13.00
CA GLY A 2 19.67 -8.87 13.89
C GLY A 2 18.15 -8.73 13.95
N MET A 3 17.63 -8.17 15.04
CA MET A 3 16.19 -7.95 15.24
C MET A 3 15.69 -6.69 14.51
N ARG A 4 16.57 -5.94 13.83
CA ARG A 4 16.21 -4.73 13.09
C ARG A 4 15.90 -5.10 11.63
N PRO A 5 14.67 -4.88 11.14
CA PRO A 5 14.36 -5.08 9.73
C PRO A 5 15.16 -4.12 8.84
N SER A 6 15.47 -4.57 7.63
CA SER A 6 16.03 -3.76 6.56
C SER A 6 14.96 -3.53 5.49
N PHE A 7 14.94 -2.34 4.91
CA PHE A 7 14.05 -1.96 3.82
C PHE A 7 14.82 -1.70 2.52
N SER A 8 15.98 -2.32 2.37
CA SER A 8 16.88 -2.11 1.22
C SER A 8 16.26 -2.46 -0.14
N SER A 9 15.21 -3.27 -0.18
CA SER A 9 14.45 -3.61 -1.39
C SER A 9 13.29 -2.65 -1.68
N ALA A 10 12.95 -1.75 -0.76
CA ALA A 10 11.89 -0.77 -0.97
C ALA A 10 12.37 0.33 -1.92
N ALA A 11 11.46 0.82 -2.77
CA ALA A 11 11.74 1.96 -3.63
C ALA A 11 12.04 3.22 -2.78
N PRO A 12 12.90 4.15 -3.27
CA PRO A 12 13.08 5.46 -2.64
C PRO A 12 11.74 6.21 -2.50
N PRO A 13 11.56 7.08 -1.49
CA PRO A 13 10.26 7.70 -1.21
C PRO A 13 9.57 8.36 -2.40
N LYS A 14 10.32 9.09 -3.24
CA LYS A 14 9.80 9.75 -4.44
C LYS A 14 9.30 8.77 -5.49
N GLU A 15 10.02 7.66 -5.69
CA GLU A 15 9.58 6.59 -6.60
C GLU A 15 8.40 5.82 -6.00
N GLY A 16 8.41 5.58 -4.70
CA GLY A 16 7.31 4.96 -3.97
C GLY A 16 6.00 5.76 -4.09
N GLU A 17 6.06 7.08 -3.92
CA GLU A 17 4.91 7.98 -4.07
C GLU A 17 4.38 7.95 -5.51
N TYR A 18 5.27 8.04 -6.50
CA TYR A 18 4.91 7.94 -7.91
C TYR A 18 4.17 6.62 -8.22
N TRP A 19 4.70 5.48 -7.77
CA TRP A 19 4.08 4.18 -8.03
C TRP A 19 2.78 3.99 -7.25
N PHE A 20 2.68 4.52 -6.04
CA PHE A 20 1.44 4.55 -5.27
C PHE A 20 0.34 5.31 -6.02
N ASP A 21 0.63 6.54 -6.46
CA ASP A 21 -0.31 7.38 -7.20
C ASP A 21 -0.73 6.75 -8.52
N TYR A 22 0.23 6.17 -9.25
CA TYR A 22 -0.05 5.46 -10.50
C TYR A 22 -1.01 4.29 -10.27
N MET A 23 -0.74 3.44 -9.28
CA MET A 23 -1.58 2.28 -8.95
C MET A 23 -2.99 2.72 -8.52
N ALA A 24 -3.08 3.75 -7.67
CA ALA A 24 -4.35 4.32 -7.25
C ALA A 24 -5.19 4.80 -8.44
N GLN A 25 -4.57 5.48 -9.41
CA GLN A 25 -5.24 5.90 -10.64
C GLN A 25 -5.73 4.71 -11.47
N GLN A 26 -4.92 3.66 -11.62
CA GLN A 26 -5.34 2.45 -12.35
C GLN A 26 -6.53 1.75 -11.67
N CYS A 27 -6.50 1.63 -10.34
CA CYS A 27 -7.62 1.05 -9.58
C CYS A 27 -8.90 1.88 -9.71
N GLN A 28 -8.81 3.21 -9.61
CA GLN A 28 -9.94 4.10 -9.80
C GLN A 28 -10.54 3.96 -11.21
N ALA A 29 -9.69 3.88 -12.24
CA ALA A 29 -10.14 3.68 -13.61
C ALA A 29 -10.84 2.32 -13.82
N ALA A 30 -10.32 1.26 -13.20
CA ALA A 30 -10.85 -0.10 -13.37
C ALA A 30 -12.10 -0.40 -12.53
N LEU A 31 -12.19 0.14 -11.32
CA LEU A 31 -13.19 -0.24 -10.32
C LEU A 31 -14.20 0.88 -10.00
N GLY A 32 -14.01 2.07 -10.57
CA GLY A 32 -14.85 3.23 -10.27
C GLY A 32 -14.46 3.82 -8.93
N LYS A 33 -15.25 3.63 -7.88
CA LYS A 33 -15.02 4.28 -6.57
C LYS A 33 -13.98 3.53 -5.74
N VAL A 34 -12.78 4.12 -5.61
CA VAL A 34 -11.73 3.66 -4.71
C VAL A 34 -11.44 4.75 -3.67
N GLN A 35 -11.35 4.36 -2.40
CA GLN A 35 -10.93 5.26 -1.32
C GLN A 35 -9.43 5.10 -1.05
N LEU A 36 -8.76 6.21 -0.74
CA LEU A 36 -7.32 6.25 -0.50
C LEU A 36 -7.01 6.86 0.87
N GLY A 37 -5.89 6.44 1.45
CA GLY A 37 -5.21 7.18 2.51
C GLY A 37 -4.29 8.27 1.95
N GLN A 38 -3.23 8.60 2.70
CA GLN A 38 -2.21 9.57 2.29
C GLN A 38 -0.82 8.93 2.36
N PHE A 39 -0.05 9.03 1.26
CA PHE A 39 1.31 8.51 1.21
C PHE A 39 2.22 9.24 2.21
N GLY A 40 3.04 8.47 2.95
CA GLY A 40 4.00 9.01 3.91
C GLY A 40 3.41 9.58 5.20
N ALA A 41 2.08 9.59 5.36
CA ALA A 41 1.44 10.06 6.58
C ALA A 41 1.46 8.99 7.68
N ASP A 42 1.52 9.43 8.94
CA ASP A 42 1.17 8.57 10.07
C ASP A 42 -0.35 8.34 10.07
N MET A 43 -0.76 7.08 9.90
CA MET A 43 -2.15 6.73 9.67
C MET A 43 -2.63 5.67 10.65
N GLN A 44 -3.87 5.84 11.12
CA GLN A 44 -4.60 4.84 11.88
C GLN A 44 -5.66 4.22 10.96
N VAL A 45 -5.43 2.98 10.52
CA VAL A 45 -6.32 2.26 9.59
C VAL A 45 -7.26 1.34 10.37
N SER A 46 -8.55 1.68 10.43
CA SER A 46 -9.57 0.79 10.96
C SER A 46 -10.03 -0.20 9.88
N LEU A 47 -10.06 -1.48 10.21
CA LEU A 47 -10.67 -2.50 9.36
C LEU A 47 -11.52 -3.49 10.17
N LEU A 48 -12.58 -3.99 9.54
CA LEU A 48 -13.30 -5.19 9.97
C LEU A 48 -13.00 -6.29 8.94
N ASN A 49 -12.19 -7.27 9.31
CA ASN A 49 -11.85 -8.40 8.44
C ASN A 49 -12.92 -9.49 8.60
N ASP A 50 -13.97 -9.42 7.79
CA ASP A 50 -15.08 -10.38 7.78
C ASP A 50 -14.63 -11.72 7.14
N GLY A 51 -14.47 -12.74 8.00
CA GLY A 51 -13.76 -13.99 7.72
C GLY A 51 -13.08 -14.55 8.99
N PRO A 52 -11.75 -14.34 9.19
CA PRO A 52 -10.86 -13.50 8.39
C PRO A 52 -10.17 -14.24 7.24
N VAL A 53 -10.01 -13.54 6.12
CA VAL A 53 -9.30 -14.05 4.93
C VAL A 53 -8.21 -13.04 4.54
N THR A 54 -6.99 -13.50 4.36
CA THR A 54 -5.84 -12.66 4.01
C THR A 54 -5.04 -13.33 2.89
N PHE A 55 -4.78 -12.60 1.81
CA PHE A 55 -3.94 -13.04 0.69
C PHE A 55 -2.67 -12.21 0.61
N TRP A 56 -1.57 -12.86 0.25
CA TRP A 56 -0.31 -12.20 -0.12
C TRP A 56 -0.12 -12.29 -1.62
N LEU A 57 0.02 -11.14 -2.30
CA LEU A 57 0.22 -11.06 -3.74
C LEU A 57 1.59 -10.46 -4.05
N GLN A 58 2.23 -10.96 -5.11
CA GLN A 58 3.47 -10.43 -5.66
C GLN A 58 3.35 -10.42 -7.19
N ALA A 59 3.88 -9.36 -7.82
CA ALA A 59 3.94 -9.22 -9.27
C ALA A 59 5.06 -10.07 -9.88
#